data_AF-A0A9E5BGJ0-F1
#
_entry.id   AF-A0A9E5BGJ0-F1
#
_cell.length_a   1.000
_cell.length_b   1.000
_cell.length_c   1.000
_cell.angle_alpha   90.00
_cell.angle_beta   90.00
_cell.angle_gamma   90.00
#
_symmetry.space_group_name_H-M   'P 1'
#
loop_
_entity.id
_entity.type
_entity.pdbx_description
1 polymer ?
#
loop_
_entity_poly.entity_id
_entity_poly.type
_entity_poly.pdbx_seq_one_letter_code
_entity_poly.pdbx_strand_id
1 'polypeptide(L)'
;MKDRALSTITLWAVVGAFIWIGSLFSASQIFAFGILAALTAIAQWEFYKLSESCNEQPNKTQGIIIGLIYLFFVFFFSPDDYRNSIFPIAPATVIGIHLLNLLRNPFDRPLLLRKMPTFYGFLYIPFMLSFLAFIAKLNIGTGLTQKSIGLACVVWVVVATKFTDV
;
A
#
# COMPACT_ATOMS: atom_id res chain seq x y z
N MET A 1 -9.00 10.15 26.61
CA MET A 1 -10.26 10.28 25.82
C MET A 1 -10.21 11.44 24.84
N LYS A 2 -9.79 12.65 25.25
CA LYS A 2 -9.62 13.82 24.36
C LYS A 2 -8.70 13.53 23.16
N ASP A 3 -7.57 12.85 23.36
CA ASP A 3 -6.60 12.57 22.28
C ASP A 3 -7.13 11.61 21.21
N ARG A 4 -7.97 10.64 21.60
CA ARG A 4 -8.62 9.70 20.67
C ARG A 4 -9.66 10.41 19.79
N ALA A 5 -10.43 11.33 20.36
CA ALA A 5 -11.39 12.14 19.62
C ALA A 5 -10.67 13.10 18.65
N LEU A 6 -9.58 13.74 19.09
CA LEU A 6 -8.78 14.65 18.28
C LEU A 6 -8.10 13.95 17.10
N SER A 7 -7.56 12.74 17.31
CA SER A 7 -6.99 11.92 16.23
C SER A 7 -8.05 11.55 15.19
N THR A 8 -9.24 11.15 15.64
CA THR A 8 -10.34 10.75 14.75
C THR A 8 -10.84 11.95 13.92
N ILE A 9 -11.05 13.10 14.57
CA ILE A 9 -11.50 14.33 13.89
C ILE A 9 -10.45 14.81 12.88
N THR A 10 -9.16 14.81 13.27
CA THR A 10 -8.07 15.21 12.38
C THR A 10 -7.98 14.30 11.16
N LEU A 11 -8.07 12.98 11.36
CA LEU A 11 -8.06 12.01 10.27
C LEU A 11 -9.21 12.26 9.28
N TRP A 12 -10.44 12.39 9.79
CA TRP A 12 -11.61 12.60 8.94
C TRP A 12 -11.61 13.97 8.23
N ALA A 13 -11.12 15.02 8.90
CA ALA A 13 -10.93 16.32 8.29
C ALA A 13 -9.94 16.26 7.12
N VAL A 14 -8.82 15.55 7.29
CA VAL A 14 -7.81 15.36 6.24
C VAL A 14 -8.41 14.56 5.08
N VAL A 15 -9.00 13.38 5.35
CA VAL A 15 -9.62 12.54 4.31
C VAL A 15 -10.70 13.31 3.53
N GLY A 16 -11.60 14.00 4.24
CA GLY A 16 -12.65 14.80 3.64
C GLY A 16 -12.12 15.95 2.79
N ALA A 17 -11.13 16.70 3.29
CA ALA A 17 -10.49 17.78 2.55
C ALA A 17 -9.83 17.29 1.26
N PHE A 18 -9.17 16.13 1.29
CA PHE A 18 -8.52 15.57 0.11
C PHE A 18 -9.51 15.07 -0.95
N ILE A 19 -10.61 14.43 -0.54
CA ILE A 19 -11.68 14.03 -1.47
C ILE A 19 -12.30 15.28 -2.10
N TRP A 20 -12.55 16.32 -1.30
CA TRP A 20 -13.12 17.57 -1.76
C TRP A 20 -12.20 18.31 -2.73
N ILE A 21 -10.93 18.54 -2.38
CA ILE A 21 -9.93 19.16 -3.27
C ILE A 21 -9.77 18.34 -4.55
N GLY A 22 -9.67 17.03 -4.45
CA GLY A 22 -9.58 16.13 -5.60
C GLY A 22 -10.76 16.26 -6.56
N SER A 23 -11.97 16.47 -6.03
CA SER A 23 -13.19 16.64 -6.83
C SER A 23 -13.23 17.97 -7.60
N LEU A 24 -12.59 19.03 -7.08
CA LEU A 24 -12.55 20.35 -7.73
C LEU A 24 -11.70 20.35 -9.01
N PHE A 25 -10.69 19.48 -9.09
CA PHE A 25 -9.73 19.45 -10.21
C PHE A 25 -9.92 18.27 -11.16
N SER A 26 -10.98 17.46 -11.02
CA SER A 26 -11.15 16.17 -11.71
C SER A 26 -9.92 15.24 -11.57
N ALA A 27 -9.09 15.46 -10.53
CA ALA A 27 -7.80 14.81 -10.30
C ALA A 27 -7.77 14.05 -8.96
N SER A 28 -8.95 13.76 -8.40
CA SER A 28 -9.11 13.08 -7.10
C SER A 28 -8.31 11.79 -6.99
N GLN A 29 -8.19 11.05 -8.09
CA GLN A 29 -7.42 9.81 -8.14
C GLN A 29 -5.90 10.06 -8.01
N ILE A 30 -5.37 11.10 -8.64
CA ILE A 30 -3.93 11.46 -8.56
C ILE A 30 -3.61 11.95 -7.15
N PHE A 31 -4.49 12.74 -6.54
CA PHE A 31 -4.33 13.17 -5.15
C PHE A 31 -4.41 12.00 -4.17
N ALA A 32 -5.37 11.09 -4.34
CA ALA A 32 -5.46 9.88 -3.53
C ALA A 32 -4.20 9.01 -3.66
N PHE A 33 -3.64 8.89 -4.87
CA PHE A 33 -2.36 8.24 -5.10
C PHE A 33 -1.21 8.95 -4.36
N GLY A 34 -1.13 10.28 -4.43
CA GLY A 34 -0.11 11.06 -3.74
C GLY A 34 -0.12 10.82 -2.22
N ILE A 35 -1.31 10.77 -1.61
CA ILE A 35 -1.46 10.42 -0.20
C ILE A 35 -1.00 8.99 0.07
N LEU A 36 -1.45 8.02 -0.75
CA LEU A 36 -1.07 6.62 -0.60
C LEU A 36 0.45 6.44 -0.69
N ALA A 37 1.09 7.10 -1.65
CA ALA A 37 2.54 7.09 -1.84
C ALA A 37 3.27 7.74 -0.64
N ALA A 38 2.80 8.88 -0.15
CA ALA A 38 3.37 9.54 1.03
C ALA A 38 3.25 8.69 2.29
N LEU A 39 2.06 8.14 2.56
CA LEU A 39 1.82 7.23 3.69
C LEU A 39 2.69 5.98 3.59
N THR A 40 2.82 5.42 2.40
CA THR A 40 3.69 4.26 2.16
C THR A 40 5.15 4.59 2.45
N ALA A 41 5.66 5.72 1.96
CA ALA A 41 7.05 6.13 2.19
C ALA A 41 7.34 6.37 3.68
N ILE A 42 6.44 7.07 4.38
CA ILE A 42 6.56 7.35 5.82
C ILE A 42 6.50 6.03 6.61
N ALA A 43 5.51 5.18 6.33
CA ALA A 43 5.37 3.89 7.01
C ALA A 43 6.56 2.96 6.76
N GLN A 44 7.08 2.90 5.52
CA GLN A 44 8.29 2.13 5.22
C GLN A 44 9.51 2.68 5.95
N TRP A 45 9.66 4.00 6.01
CA TRP A 45 10.75 4.63 6.76
C TRP A 45 10.69 4.30 8.25
N GLU A 46 9.52 4.41 8.88
CA GLU A 46 9.33 4.04 10.28
C GLU A 46 9.59 2.56 10.52
N PHE A 47 9.06 1.68 9.67
CA PHE A 47 9.30 0.24 9.76
C PHE A 47 10.80 -0.09 9.71
N TYR A 48 11.53 0.48 8.76
CA TYR A 48 12.97 0.24 8.66
C TYR A 48 13.75 0.85 9.82
N LYS A 49 13.31 1.98 10.37
CA LYS A 49 13.91 2.56 11.58
C LYS A 49 13.71 1.67 12.81
N LEU A 50 12.54 1.06 12.95
CA LEU A 50 12.25 0.10 14.01
C LEU A 50 13.06 -1.20 13.82
N SER A 51 13.15 -1.70 12.60
CA SER A 51 13.97 -2.86 12.26
C SER A 51 15.45 -2.67 12.63
N GLU A 52 16.03 -1.49 12.36
CA GLU A 52 17.39 -1.17 12.81
C GLU A 52 17.54 -1.22 14.33
N SER A 53 16.52 -0.77 15.08
CA SER A 53 16.56 -0.84 16.56
C SER A 53 16.56 -2.28 17.09
N CYS A 54 16.18 -3.26 16.27
CA CYS A 54 16.23 -4.69 16.56
C CYS A 54 17.53 -5.36 16.08
N ASN A 55 18.60 -4.60 15.80
CA ASN A 55 19.88 -5.07 15.24
C ASN A 55 19.78 -5.67 13.83
N GLU A 56 18.72 -5.37 13.09
CA GLU A 56 18.63 -5.71 11.67
C GLU A 56 19.30 -4.63 10.80
N GLN A 57 19.63 -4.97 9.54
CA GLN A 57 20.28 -4.05 8.60
C GLN A 57 19.44 -3.84 7.33
N PRO A 58 18.25 -3.21 7.41
CA PRO A 58 17.44 -2.91 6.25
C PRO A 58 18.10 -1.89 5.32
N ASN A 59 17.98 -2.08 4.01
CA ASN A 59 18.34 -1.06 3.03
C ASN A 59 17.15 -0.11 2.83
N LYS A 60 17.04 0.90 3.69
CA LYS A 60 15.96 1.90 3.71
C LYS A 60 15.66 2.52 2.35
N THR A 61 16.69 3.11 1.76
CA THR A 61 16.56 3.89 0.53
C THR A 61 16.10 3.01 -0.62
N GLN A 62 16.70 1.82 -0.76
CA GLN A 62 16.31 0.87 -1.79
C GLN A 62 14.87 0.39 -1.59
N GLY A 63 14.49 0.03 -0.37
CA GLY A 63 13.13 -0.44 -0.06
C GLY A 63 12.04 0.60 -0.35
N ILE A 64 12.27 1.86 0.03
CA ILE A 64 11.34 2.97 -0.22
C ILE A 64 11.24 3.26 -1.73
N ILE A 65 12.37 3.35 -2.43
CA ILE A 65 12.37 3.62 -3.88
C ILE A 65 11.63 2.50 -4.63
N ILE A 66 11.91 1.24 -4.33
CA ILE A 66 11.23 0.10 -4.97
C ILE A 66 9.74 0.11 -4.64
N GLY A 67 9.37 0.41 -3.38
CA GLY A 67 7.97 0.52 -2.96
C GLY A 67 7.19 1.60 -3.73
N LEU A 68 7.79 2.78 -3.88
CA LEU A 68 7.20 3.89 -4.62
C LEU A 68 7.11 3.62 -6.12
N ILE A 69 8.16 3.04 -6.72
CA ILE A 69 8.16 2.61 -8.11
C ILE A 69 7.04 1.58 -8.34
N TYR A 70 6.93 0.60 -7.45
CA TYR A 70 5.87 -0.41 -7.54
C TYR A 70 4.47 0.22 -7.48
N LEU A 71 4.21 1.10 -6.51
CA LEU A 71 2.93 1.81 -6.42
C LEU A 71 2.63 2.64 -7.66
N PHE A 72 3.63 3.34 -8.20
CA PHE A 72 3.50 4.10 -9.43
C PHE A 72 3.07 3.20 -10.59
N PHE A 73 3.73 2.05 -10.77
CA PHE A 73 3.37 1.10 -11.82
C PHE A 73 1.96 0.49 -11.62
N VAL A 74 1.60 0.13 -10.40
CA VAL A 74 0.24 -0.34 -10.08
C VAL A 74 -0.81 0.71 -10.45
N PHE A 75 -0.56 1.96 -10.07
CA PHE A 75 -1.53 3.04 -10.26
C PHE A 75 -1.66 3.44 -11.74
N PHE A 76 -0.56 3.63 -12.46
CA PHE A 76 -0.61 4.14 -13.84
C PHE A 76 -0.71 3.05 -14.91
N PHE A 77 -0.21 1.85 -14.66
CA PHE A 77 -0.08 0.80 -15.68
C PHE A 77 -0.91 -0.45 -15.39
N SER A 78 -1.50 -0.60 -14.20
CA SER A 78 -2.41 -1.74 -14.00
C SER A 78 -3.67 -1.58 -14.86
N PRO A 79 -4.07 -2.65 -15.58
CA PRO A 79 -5.38 -2.74 -16.21
C PRO A 79 -6.51 -2.47 -15.23
N ASP A 80 -7.66 -2.03 -15.76
CA ASP A 80 -8.91 -1.84 -14.99
C ASP A 80 -9.46 -3.17 -14.47
N ASP A 81 -9.23 -4.27 -15.20
CA ASP A 81 -9.53 -5.61 -14.73
C ASP A 81 -8.36 -6.17 -13.90
N TYR A 82 -8.52 -6.13 -12.58
CA TYR A 82 -7.53 -6.63 -11.63
C TYR A 82 -7.24 -8.13 -11.80
N ARG A 83 -8.19 -8.93 -12.32
CA ARG A 83 -8.03 -10.39 -12.46
C ARG A 83 -6.94 -10.76 -13.46
N ASN A 84 -6.71 -9.89 -14.43
CA ASN A 84 -5.70 -10.05 -15.46
C ASN A 84 -4.43 -9.23 -15.16
N SER A 85 -4.37 -8.58 -14.00
CA SER A 85 -3.21 -7.76 -13.63
C SER A 85 -2.06 -8.63 -13.14
N ILE A 86 -0.87 -8.42 -13.73
CA ILE A 86 0.36 -9.07 -13.30
C ILE A 86 0.93 -8.44 -12.02
N PHE A 87 0.52 -7.22 -11.68
CA PHE A 87 1.10 -6.44 -10.59
C PHE A 87 0.88 -7.02 -9.18
N PRO A 88 -0.23 -7.68 -8.83
CA PRO A 88 -0.33 -8.42 -7.56
C PRO A 88 0.33 -9.80 -7.64
N ILE A 89 0.31 -10.44 -8.81
CA ILE A 89 0.79 -11.83 -9.00
C ILE A 89 2.31 -11.89 -8.97
N ALA A 90 3.01 -11.01 -9.69
CA ALA A 90 4.46 -11.06 -9.82
C ALA A 90 5.21 -10.86 -8.48
N PRO A 91 4.88 -9.87 -7.64
CA PRO A 91 5.50 -9.77 -6.32
C PRO A 91 5.17 -10.98 -5.45
N ALA A 92 3.91 -11.44 -5.45
CA ALA A 92 3.50 -12.59 -4.65
C ALA A 92 4.25 -13.88 -5.04
N THR A 93 4.49 -14.12 -6.32
CA THR A 93 5.27 -15.28 -6.79
C THR A 93 6.74 -15.16 -6.43
N VAL A 94 7.36 -13.98 -6.62
CA VAL A 94 8.76 -13.73 -6.21
C VAL A 94 8.91 -13.95 -4.70
N ILE A 95 7.95 -13.49 -3.91
CA ILE A 95 7.93 -13.69 -2.44
C ILE A 95 7.74 -15.17 -2.09
N GLY A 96 6.80 -15.86 -2.74
CA GLY A 96 6.57 -17.29 -2.52
C GLY A 96 7.81 -18.13 -2.82
N ILE A 97 8.49 -17.86 -3.94
CA ILE A 97 9.76 -18.52 -4.31
C ILE A 97 10.85 -18.20 -3.28
N HIS A 98 10.93 -16.93 -2.83
CA HIS A 98 11.89 -16.54 -1.81
C HIS A 98 11.67 -17.31 -0.49
N LEU A 99 10.43 -17.39 -0.01
CA LEU A 99 10.08 -18.14 1.20
C LEU A 99 10.37 -19.63 1.04
N LEU A 100 9.97 -20.26 -0.07
CA LEU A 100 10.27 -21.66 -0.35
C LEU A 100 11.77 -21.96 -0.34
N ASN A 101 12.59 -21.05 -0.88
CA ASN A 101 14.04 -21.19 -0.85
C ASN A 101 14.61 -21.12 0.58
N LEU A 102 14.04 -20.28 1.46
CA LEU A 102 14.43 -20.26 2.86
C LEU A 102 13.98 -21.52 3.61
N LEU A 103 12.76 -22.00 3.39
CA LEU A 103 12.29 -23.24 4.02
C LEU A 103 13.17 -24.43 3.63
N ARG A 104 13.69 -24.45 2.40
CA ARG A 104 14.52 -25.55 1.91
C ARG A 104 15.89 -25.61 2.58
N ASN A 105 16.54 -24.47 2.86
CA ASN A 105 17.85 -24.42 3.51
C ASN A 105 17.94 -23.19 4.44
N PRO A 106 17.36 -23.26 5.66
CA PRO A 106 17.18 -22.09 6.52
C PRO A 106 18.49 -21.46 7.02
N PHE A 107 19.56 -22.25 7.17
CA PHE A 107 20.82 -21.80 7.76
C PHE A 107 21.95 -21.55 6.74
N ASP A 108 21.80 -22.02 5.49
CA ASP A 108 22.87 -21.93 4.47
C ASP A 108 22.86 -20.63 3.65
N ARG A 109 21.98 -19.68 3.99
CA ARG A 109 21.72 -18.47 3.19
C ARG A 109 21.79 -17.18 4.01
N PRO A 110 22.93 -16.84 4.63
CA PRO A 110 23.08 -15.62 5.44
C PRO A 110 22.75 -14.35 4.66
N LEU A 111 22.97 -14.36 3.34
CA LEU A 111 22.68 -13.22 2.47
C LEU A 111 21.18 -13.02 2.18
N LEU A 112 20.37 -14.09 2.23
CA LEU A 112 18.91 -13.98 2.13
C LEU A 112 18.33 -13.46 3.44
N LEU A 113 18.83 -13.96 4.57
CA LEU A 113 18.44 -13.49 5.90
C LEU A 113 18.74 -12.00 6.09
N ARG A 114 19.89 -11.50 5.60
CA ARG A 114 20.23 -10.07 5.67
C ARG A 114 19.28 -9.17 4.87
N LYS A 115 18.66 -9.70 3.80
CA LYS A 115 17.71 -8.94 2.96
C LYS A 115 16.27 -9.02 3.46
N MET A 116 15.97 -9.93 4.39
CA MET A 116 14.63 -10.14 4.94
C MET A 116 13.94 -8.85 5.41
N PRO A 117 14.59 -7.98 6.20
CA PRO A 117 13.92 -6.78 6.70
C PRO A 117 13.47 -5.84 5.58
N THR A 118 14.32 -5.67 4.56
CA THR A 118 13.99 -4.82 3.40
C THR A 118 12.82 -5.41 2.62
N PHE A 119 12.85 -6.74 2.43
CA PHE A 119 11.87 -7.49 1.66
C PHE A 119 10.51 -7.57 2.36
N TYR A 120 10.48 -7.78 3.69
CA TYR A 120 9.27 -7.72 4.51
C TYR A 120 8.69 -6.31 4.57
N GLY A 121 9.53 -5.28 4.70
CA GLY A 121 9.06 -3.90 4.64
C GLY A 121 8.40 -3.55 3.31
N PHE A 122 8.86 -4.12 2.20
CA PHE A 122 8.20 -4.01 0.90
C PHE A 122 6.89 -4.81 0.84
N LEU A 123 6.90 -6.07 1.29
CA LEU A 123 5.71 -6.93 1.26
C LEU A 123 4.57 -6.34 2.11
N TYR A 124 4.88 -5.90 3.32
CA TYR A 124 3.87 -5.52 4.29
C TYR A 124 3.28 -4.13 4.02
N ILE A 125 4.04 -3.23 3.39
CA ILE A 125 3.64 -1.83 3.26
C ILE A 125 3.24 -1.51 1.81
N PRO A 126 4.16 -1.29 0.84
CA PRO A 126 3.77 -0.91 -0.51
C PRO A 126 2.96 -1.99 -1.22
N PHE A 127 3.29 -3.28 -1.04
CA PHE A 127 2.53 -4.36 -1.68
C PHE A 127 1.10 -4.47 -1.11
N MET A 128 0.92 -4.52 0.20
CA MET A 128 -0.41 -4.55 0.81
C MET A 128 -1.23 -3.27 0.53
N LEU A 129 -0.62 -2.09 0.65
CA LEU A 129 -1.31 -0.82 0.40
C LEU A 129 -1.68 -0.64 -1.08
N SER A 130 -0.97 -1.28 -2.01
CA SER A 130 -1.34 -1.25 -3.43
C SER A 130 -2.72 -1.85 -3.71
N PHE A 131 -3.25 -2.71 -2.84
CA PHE A 131 -4.61 -3.21 -2.95
C PHE A 131 -5.67 -2.12 -2.80
N LEU A 132 -5.39 -1.04 -2.07
CA LEU A 132 -6.27 0.12 -2.06
C LEU A 132 -6.33 0.80 -3.45
N ALA A 133 -5.23 0.79 -4.20
CA ALA A 133 -5.22 1.31 -5.57
C ALA A 133 -6.01 0.40 -6.53
N PHE A 134 -5.95 -0.93 -6.37
CA PHE A 134 -6.80 -1.85 -7.13
C PHE A 134 -8.29 -1.66 -6.80
N ILE A 135 -8.63 -1.52 -5.51
CA ILE A 135 -10.01 -1.25 -5.09
C ILE A 135 -10.49 0.10 -5.64
N ALA A 136 -9.63 1.13 -5.63
CA ALA A 136 -9.98 2.46 -6.15
C ALA A 136 -10.39 2.45 -7.63
N LYS A 137 -9.83 1.54 -8.43
CA LYS A 137 -10.16 1.37 -9.86
C LYS A 137 -11.44 0.57 -10.12
N LEU A 138 -12.10 0.08 -9.07
CA LEU A 138 -13.26 -0.78 -9.23
C LEU A 138 -14.46 0.00 -9.77
N ASN A 139 -14.97 -0.48 -10.90
CA ASN A 139 -16.14 0.07 -11.60
C ASN A 139 -17.23 -1.00 -11.67
N ILE A 140 -18.49 -0.60 -11.54
CA ILE A 140 -19.65 -1.47 -11.74
C ILE A 140 -20.36 -1.06 -13.03
N GLY A 141 -20.85 -2.05 -13.78
CA GLY A 141 -21.58 -1.85 -15.03
C GLY A 141 -20.72 -2.11 -16.26
N THR A 142 -21.34 -2.11 -17.43
CA THR A 142 -20.67 -2.35 -18.73
C THR A 142 -21.00 -1.22 -19.70
N GLY A 143 -19.98 -0.78 -20.47
CA GLY A 143 -20.14 0.27 -21.47
C GLY A 143 -20.65 1.59 -20.88
N LEU A 144 -21.75 2.10 -21.42
CA LEU A 144 -22.34 3.41 -21.04
C LEU A 144 -22.94 3.45 -19.63
N THR A 145 -23.06 2.31 -18.94
CA THR A 145 -23.60 2.22 -17.56
C THR A 145 -22.51 2.17 -16.49
N GLN A 146 -21.24 2.34 -16.88
CA GLN A 146 -20.09 2.23 -15.99
C GLN A 146 -20.10 3.32 -14.92
N LYS A 147 -20.26 2.91 -13.65
CA LYS A 147 -20.22 3.78 -12.48
C LYS A 147 -19.00 3.44 -11.63
N SER A 148 -18.18 4.44 -11.35
CA SER A 148 -17.04 4.28 -10.44
C SER A 148 -17.52 4.23 -8.99
N ILE A 149 -17.22 3.13 -8.31
CA ILE A 149 -17.53 2.93 -6.88
C ILE A 149 -16.28 2.71 -6.03
N GLY A 150 -15.12 2.49 -6.67
CA GLY A 150 -13.90 2.06 -6.01
C GLY A 150 -13.42 3.00 -4.89
N LEU A 151 -13.50 4.32 -5.09
CA LEU A 151 -13.07 5.28 -4.08
C LEU A 151 -13.95 5.23 -2.81
N ALA A 152 -15.26 5.00 -2.97
CA ALA A 152 -16.16 4.80 -1.84
C ALA A 152 -15.83 3.49 -1.08
N CYS A 153 -15.47 2.43 -1.80
CA CYS A 153 -15.01 1.18 -1.19
C CYS A 153 -13.69 1.37 -0.42
N VAL A 154 -12.74 2.14 -0.94
CA VAL A 154 -11.49 2.47 -0.22
C VAL A 154 -11.78 3.22 1.07
N VAL A 155 -12.63 4.25 1.02
CA VAL A 155 -13.07 4.96 2.22
C VAL A 155 -13.72 4.00 3.20
N TRP A 156 -14.60 3.11 2.73
CA TRP A 156 -15.24 2.12 3.58
C TRP A 156 -14.26 1.15 4.25
N VAL A 157 -13.21 0.71 3.56
CA VAL A 157 -12.15 -0.11 4.16
C VAL A 157 -11.48 0.65 5.31
N VAL A 158 -11.16 1.93 5.11
CA VAL A 158 -10.56 2.78 6.16
C VAL A 158 -11.52 3.01 7.33
N VAL A 159 -12.82 3.20 7.07
CA VAL A 159 -13.86 3.24 8.11
C VAL A 159 -13.82 1.95 8.92
N ALA A 160 -13.96 0.80 8.25
CA ALA A 160 -14.08 -0.49 8.89
C ALA A 160 -12.86 -0.81 9.76
N THR A 161 -11.64 -0.56 9.26
CA THR A 161 -10.42 -0.77 10.05
C THR A 161 -10.36 0.14 11.27
N LYS A 162 -10.74 1.42 11.13
CA LYS A 162 -10.73 2.35 12.27
C LYS A 162 -11.73 1.97 13.35
N PHE A 163 -12.95 1.55 12.98
CA PHE A 163 -13.99 1.18 13.95
C PHE A 163 -13.78 -0.20 14.56
N THR A 164 -13.01 -1.08 13.92
CA THR A 164 -12.64 -2.38 14.51
C THR A 164 -11.54 -2.24 15.59
N ASP A 165 -10.74 -1.17 15.51
CA ASP A 165 -9.66 -0.86 16.47
C ASP A 165 -10.16 -0.17 17.76
N VAL A 166 -11.42 0.28 17.80
CA VAL A 166 -12.04 0.95 18.96
C VAL A 166 -12.71 -0.06 19.88
#